data_AF-A0A946VI59-F1
#
_entry.id   AF-A0A946VI59-F1
#
_cell.length_a   1.000
_cell.length_b   1.000
_cell.length_c   1.000
_cell.angle_alpha   90.00
_cell.angle_beta   90.00
_cell.angle_gamma   90.00
#
_symmetry.space_group_name_H-M   'P 1'
#
loop_
_entity.id
_entity.type
_entity.pdbx_description
1 polymer ?
#
loop_
_entity_poly.entity_id
_entity_poly.type
_entity_poly.pdbx_seq_one_letter_code
_entity_poly.pdbx_strand_id
1 'polypeptide(L)'
;WSYPTQVGVIAPPVTYTVNGEQYVSVLAGWGGVMGLAGGLERRWPVPNGRMLTFKLGGNAQLPELPTQPELYPLPERPAFDEEAFALGRNVYQNYCYMCHGNALSSSNAIPDLRNLPMAFYKNWDAIVRDGMMAKAGMAGFGATLSKAQTDAVYAYVVESAYAHRAEQEDTFANRVKAFFYRILTEIFNFFDALAA
;
A
#
# COMPACT_ATOMS: atom_id res chain seq x y z
N TRP A 1 17.83 -23.27 5.37
CA TRP A 1 18.38 -22.14 4.59
C TRP A 1 17.27 -21.14 4.35
N SER A 2 17.54 -19.83 4.49
CA SER A 2 16.60 -18.74 4.20
C SER A 2 17.36 -17.62 3.48
N TYR A 3 16.63 -16.80 2.72
CA TYR A 3 17.23 -15.69 1.96
C TYR A 3 16.25 -14.51 1.89
N PRO A 4 16.69 -13.27 2.15
CA PRO A 4 15.83 -12.09 2.07
C PRO A 4 15.57 -11.73 0.60
N THR A 5 14.37 -12.02 0.11
CA THR A 5 13.96 -11.80 -1.29
C THR A 5 13.67 -10.33 -1.63
N GLN A 6 13.84 -9.40 -0.68
CA GLN A 6 13.50 -7.97 -0.75
C GLN A 6 12.01 -7.63 -0.97
N VAL A 7 11.18 -8.60 -1.39
CA VAL A 7 9.75 -8.48 -1.60
C VAL A 7 9.03 -9.76 -1.21
N GLY A 8 7.75 -9.64 -0.84
CA GLY A 8 6.92 -10.80 -0.52
C GLY A 8 6.81 -11.76 -1.71
N VAL A 9 6.80 -13.06 -1.42
CA VAL A 9 6.70 -14.13 -2.42
C VAL A 9 5.34 -14.79 -2.27
N ILE A 10 4.57 -14.82 -3.35
CA ILE A 10 3.25 -15.46 -3.41
C ILE A 10 3.28 -16.69 -4.33
N ALA A 11 4.10 -16.62 -5.39
CA ALA A 11 4.22 -17.71 -6.36
C ALA A 11 4.94 -18.93 -5.75
N PRO A 12 4.53 -20.16 -6.12
CA PRO A 12 5.25 -21.35 -5.73
C PRO A 12 6.64 -21.41 -6.41
N PRO A 13 7.66 -21.97 -5.74
CA PRO A 13 8.95 -22.22 -6.36
C PRO A 13 8.90 -23.42 -7.30
N VAL A 14 9.82 -23.46 -8.27
CA VAL A 14 10.04 -24.58 -9.19
C VAL A 14 11.51 -25.00 -9.13
N THR A 15 11.79 -26.31 -9.23
CA THR A 15 13.17 -26.83 -9.36
C THR A 15 13.38 -27.49 -10.71
N TYR A 16 14.60 -27.41 -11.22
CA TYR A 16 15.01 -28.00 -12.50
C TYR A 16 16.53 -28.21 -12.53
N THR A 17 17.01 -28.88 -13.58
CA THR A 17 18.44 -29.11 -13.82
C THR A 17 18.88 -28.52 -15.16
N VAL A 18 20.09 -27.97 -15.20
CA VAL A 18 20.75 -27.49 -16.42
C VAL A 18 22.18 -27.99 -16.39
N ASN A 19 22.60 -28.75 -17.41
CA ASN A 19 23.97 -29.32 -17.51
C ASN A 19 24.43 -30.09 -16.26
N GLY A 20 23.50 -30.80 -15.60
CA GLY A 20 23.79 -31.56 -14.38
C GLY A 20 23.80 -30.76 -13.08
N GLU A 21 23.68 -29.43 -13.12
CA GLU A 21 23.51 -28.59 -11.93
C GLU A 21 22.02 -28.39 -11.59
N GLN A 22 21.66 -28.50 -10.32
CA GLN A 22 20.30 -28.23 -9.84
C GLN A 22 20.09 -26.75 -9.52
N TYR A 23 18.92 -26.25 -9.91
CA TYR A 23 18.44 -24.90 -9.65
C TYR A 23 17.07 -24.92 -8.96
N VAL A 24 16.81 -23.90 -8.16
CA VAL A 24 15.48 -23.58 -7.61
C VAL A 24 15.16 -22.15 -8.00
N SER A 25 14.03 -21.92 -8.67
CA SER A 25 13.60 -20.59 -9.08
C SER A 25 12.25 -20.23 -8.49
N VAL A 26 12.05 -18.97 -8.14
CA VAL A 26 10.79 -18.44 -7.64
C VAL A 26 10.54 -17.03 -8.17
N LEU A 27 9.30 -16.73 -8.49
CA LEU A 27 8.88 -15.37 -8.83
C LEU A 27 8.57 -14.60 -7.55
N ALA A 28 9.49 -13.73 -7.14
CA ALA A 28 9.33 -12.85 -6.01
C ALA A 28 8.61 -11.57 -6.46
N GLY A 29 7.41 -11.36 -5.95
CA GLY A 29 6.56 -10.24 -6.31
C GLY A 29 5.35 -10.19 -5.38
N TRP A 30 5.21 -9.09 -4.66
CA TRP A 30 4.06 -8.87 -3.79
C TRP A 30 2.90 -8.30 -4.61
N GLY A 31 1.70 -8.84 -4.42
CA GLY A 31 0.54 -8.47 -5.20
C GLY A 31 -0.67 -9.36 -4.93
N GLY A 32 -1.50 -9.58 -5.95
CA GLY A 32 -2.78 -10.25 -5.79
C GLY A 32 -3.77 -9.44 -4.96
N VAL A 33 -4.97 -10.00 -4.73
CA VAL A 33 -6.05 -9.27 -4.02
C VAL A 33 -5.63 -8.81 -2.63
N MET A 34 -4.91 -9.65 -1.87
CA MET A 34 -4.43 -9.29 -0.53
C MET A 34 -3.36 -8.20 -0.58
N GLY A 35 -2.48 -8.26 -1.58
CA GLY A 35 -1.46 -7.24 -1.77
C GLY A 35 -2.01 -5.90 -2.22
N LEU A 36 -3.22 -5.82 -2.79
CA LEU A 36 -3.84 -4.56 -3.22
C LEU A 36 -4.90 -4.06 -2.22
N ALA A 37 -5.89 -4.89 -1.91
CA ALA A 37 -7.07 -4.50 -1.14
C ALA A 37 -6.90 -4.69 0.37
N GLY A 38 -5.90 -5.45 0.82
CA GLY A 38 -5.80 -5.94 2.20
C GLY A 38 -5.59 -4.89 3.29
N GLY A 39 -5.29 -3.63 2.95
CA GLY A 39 -5.05 -2.60 3.95
C GLY A 39 -3.70 -2.72 4.68
N LEU A 40 -2.74 -3.40 4.05
CA LEU A 40 -1.44 -3.73 4.64
C LEU A 40 -0.44 -2.61 4.35
N GLU A 41 -0.45 -1.55 5.17
CA GLU A 41 0.42 -0.39 4.99
C GLU A 41 1.88 -0.84 4.95
N ARG A 42 2.59 -0.42 3.89
CA ARG A 42 4.02 -0.65 3.77
C ARG A 42 4.76 0.66 3.70
N ARG A 43 5.74 0.81 4.59
CA ARG A 43 6.61 1.99 4.62
C ARG A 43 7.45 2.16 3.35
N TRP A 44 7.76 1.07 2.65
CA TRP A 44 8.62 1.07 1.47
C TRP A 44 7.80 0.75 0.21
N PRO A 45 8.11 1.41 -0.93
CA PRO A 45 7.59 0.98 -2.22
C PRO A 45 7.87 -0.50 -2.46
N VAL A 46 6.91 -1.20 -3.07
CA VAL A 46 7.13 -2.57 -3.49
C VAL A 46 8.11 -2.54 -4.67
N PRO A 47 9.31 -3.15 -4.55
CA PRO A 47 10.23 -3.20 -5.68
C PRO A 47 9.62 -4.05 -6.80
N ASN A 48 10.05 -3.82 -8.04
CA ASN A 48 9.61 -4.61 -9.18
C ASN A 48 9.79 -6.11 -8.92
N GLY A 49 8.85 -6.91 -9.43
CA GLY A 49 8.93 -8.37 -9.34
C GLY A 49 10.18 -8.91 -10.01
N ARG A 50 10.76 -9.97 -9.45
CA ARG A 50 12.00 -10.60 -9.93
C ARG A 50 11.87 -12.12 -9.96
N MET A 51 12.52 -12.73 -10.94
CA MET A 51 12.83 -14.16 -10.88
C MET A 51 14.10 -14.34 -10.07
N LEU A 52 13.98 -15.02 -8.93
CA LEU A 52 15.12 -15.37 -8.09
C LEU A 52 15.48 -16.82 -8.33
N THR A 53 16.71 -17.07 -8.75
CA THR A 53 17.21 -18.42 -9.05
C THR A 53 18.41 -18.73 -8.17
N PHE A 54 18.34 -19.86 -7.47
CA PHE A 54 19.33 -20.31 -6.51
C PHE A 54 19.98 -21.61 -6.98
N LYS A 55 21.27 -21.75 -6.70
CA LYS A 55 22.02 -23.01 -6.81
C LYS A 55 23.07 -23.11 -5.71
N LEU A 56 23.61 -24.30 -5.47
CA LEU A 56 24.72 -24.48 -4.54
C LEU A 56 25.94 -23.66 -4.98
N GLY A 57 26.56 -22.95 -4.04
CA GLY A 57 27.70 -22.07 -4.31
C GLY A 57 27.37 -20.75 -5.04
N GLY A 58 26.10 -20.47 -5.34
CA GLY A 58 25.70 -19.20 -5.93
C GLY A 58 26.00 -18.00 -5.01
N ASN A 59 26.56 -16.93 -5.57
CA ASN A 59 27.01 -15.74 -4.83
C ASN A 59 26.50 -14.42 -5.43
N ALA A 60 25.51 -14.48 -6.32
CA ALA A 60 24.86 -13.29 -6.86
C ALA A 60 24.19 -12.47 -5.75
N GLN A 61 24.25 -11.14 -5.88
CA GLN A 61 23.65 -10.21 -4.94
C GLN A 61 22.44 -9.53 -5.56
N LEU A 62 21.42 -9.28 -4.75
CA LEU A 62 20.29 -8.47 -5.17
C LEU A 62 20.72 -7.00 -5.32
N PRO A 63 20.10 -6.26 -6.25
CA PRO A 63 20.33 -4.82 -6.35
C PRO A 63 19.79 -4.11 -5.10
N GLU A 64 20.21 -2.86 -4.90
CA GLU A 64 19.71 -2.05 -3.79
C GLU A 64 18.19 -1.81 -3.89
N LEU A 65 17.55 -1.66 -2.72
CA LEU A 65 16.15 -1.27 -2.65
C LEU A 65 16.00 0.22 -3.01
N PRO A 66 14.89 0.61 -3.64
CA PRO A 66 14.58 2.02 -3.82
C PRO A 66 14.46 2.72 -2.46
N THR A 67 14.89 3.98 -2.41
CA THR A 67 14.72 4.84 -1.23
C THR A 67 13.24 5.14 -0.97
N GLN A 68 12.89 5.45 0.29
CA GLN A 68 11.52 5.92 0.59
C GLN A 68 11.27 7.22 -0.18
N PRO A 69 10.09 7.37 -0.81
CA PRO A 69 9.67 8.68 -1.25
C PRO A 69 9.51 9.59 -0.03
N GLU A 70 10.00 10.83 -0.12
CA GLU A 70 9.73 11.85 0.89
C GLU A 70 8.20 12.05 1.04
N LEU A 71 7.77 12.47 2.22
CA LEU A 71 6.39 12.90 2.41
C LEU A 71 6.16 14.16 1.58
N TYR A 72 5.23 14.08 0.63
CA TYR A 72 4.84 15.24 -0.15
C TYR A 72 4.04 16.22 0.73
N PRO A 73 4.03 17.53 0.42
CA PRO A 73 3.10 18.45 1.09
C PRO A 73 1.65 18.05 0.80
N LEU A 74 0.78 18.18 1.80
CA LEU A 74 -0.66 17.97 1.61
C LEU A 74 -1.31 19.21 0.97
N PRO A 75 -2.37 19.04 0.17
CA PRO A 75 -3.18 20.15 -0.28
C PRO A 75 -3.94 20.76 0.90
N GLU A 76 -4.46 21.98 0.71
CA GLU A 76 -5.36 22.58 1.70
C GLU A 76 -6.57 21.68 1.95
N ARG A 77 -7.04 21.66 3.20
CA ARG A 77 -8.24 20.91 3.57
C ARG A 77 -9.44 21.50 2.85
N PRO A 78 -10.15 20.73 2.01
CA PRO A 78 -11.41 21.20 1.46
C PRO A 78 -12.44 21.32 2.56
N ALA A 79 -13.40 22.24 2.41
CA ALA A 79 -14.56 22.29 3.28
C ALA A 79 -15.47 21.09 2.99
N PHE A 80 -15.93 20.41 4.04
CA PHE A 80 -16.91 19.34 3.97
C PHE A 80 -17.74 19.31 5.26
N ASP A 81 -18.95 18.81 5.17
CA ASP A 81 -19.74 18.40 6.33
C ASP A 81 -19.60 16.88 6.57
N GLU A 82 -20.18 16.41 7.67
CA GLU A 82 -20.11 15.00 8.05
C GLU A 82 -20.74 14.07 7.00
N GLU A 83 -21.80 14.53 6.34
CA GLU A 83 -22.49 13.78 5.29
C GLU A 83 -21.61 13.61 4.05
N ALA A 84 -20.95 14.68 3.60
CA ALA A 84 -20.01 14.64 2.48
C ALA A 84 -18.79 13.76 2.80
N PHE A 85 -18.27 13.82 4.03
CA PHE A 85 -17.18 12.94 4.45
C PHE A 85 -17.60 11.46 4.48
N ALA A 86 -18.80 11.16 4.99
CA ALA A 86 -19.36 9.81 4.97
C ALA A 86 -19.61 9.30 3.54
N LEU A 87 -20.12 10.16 2.65
CA LEU A 87 -20.28 9.85 1.22
C LEU A 87 -18.93 9.51 0.58
N GLY A 88 -17.91 10.34 0.79
CA GLY A 88 -16.57 10.12 0.24
C GLY A 88 -15.97 8.79 0.67
N ARG A 89 -16.10 8.46 1.96
CA ARG A 89 -15.67 7.16 2.51
C ARG A 89 -16.42 5.99 1.86
N ASN A 90 -17.74 6.09 1.72
CA ASN A 90 -18.55 5.04 1.11
C ASN A 90 -18.20 4.85 -0.37
N VAL A 91 -18.04 5.93 -1.13
CA VAL A 91 -17.63 5.84 -2.54
C VAL A 91 -16.22 5.25 -2.64
N TYR A 92 -15.28 5.69 -1.81
CA TYR A 92 -13.94 5.09 -1.75
C TYR A 92 -14.00 3.57 -1.52
N GLN A 93 -14.80 3.14 -0.55
CA GLN A 93 -14.93 1.72 -0.19
C GLN A 93 -15.60 0.88 -1.28
N ASN A 94 -16.41 1.48 -2.14
CA ASN A 94 -17.09 0.74 -3.21
C ASN A 94 -16.30 0.74 -4.53
N TYR A 95 -15.48 1.76 -4.79
CA TYR A 95 -14.89 1.98 -6.12
C TYR A 95 -13.35 2.02 -6.12
N CYS A 96 -12.71 2.38 -5.01
CA CYS A 96 -11.28 2.70 -4.98
C CYS A 96 -10.46 1.69 -4.15
N TYR A 97 -11.02 1.16 -3.07
CA TYR A 97 -10.28 0.37 -2.07
C TYR A 97 -9.62 -0.89 -2.64
N MET A 98 -10.21 -1.51 -3.67
CA MET A 98 -9.70 -2.76 -4.23
C MET A 98 -8.29 -2.59 -4.81
N CYS A 99 -7.94 -1.37 -5.22
CA CYS A 99 -6.63 -1.01 -5.77
C CYS A 99 -5.80 -0.18 -4.78
N HIS A 100 -6.42 0.80 -4.12
CA HIS A 100 -5.72 1.75 -3.24
C HIS A 100 -5.68 1.32 -1.76
N GLY A 101 -6.21 0.15 -1.44
CA GLY A 101 -6.18 -0.44 -0.11
C GLY A 101 -7.41 -0.11 0.74
N ASN A 102 -7.76 -1.03 1.65
CA ASN A 102 -8.84 -0.81 2.59
C ASN A 102 -8.57 0.42 3.47
N ALA A 103 -9.58 1.28 3.66
CA ALA A 103 -9.46 2.51 4.45
C ALA A 103 -8.23 3.38 4.10
N LEU A 104 -7.90 3.50 2.80
CA LEU A 104 -6.74 4.24 2.26
C LEU A 104 -5.36 3.68 2.64
N SER A 105 -5.31 2.51 3.29
CA SER A 105 -4.06 1.84 3.65
C SER A 105 -3.51 1.06 2.46
N SER A 106 -2.70 1.73 1.63
CA SER A 106 -2.07 1.08 0.48
C SER A 106 -0.83 0.27 0.89
N SER A 107 -0.60 -0.85 0.20
CA SER A 107 0.65 -1.61 0.28
C SER A 107 1.81 -0.99 -0.49
N ASN A 108 1.59 0.18 -1.12
CA ASN A 108 2.50 0.82 -2.07
C ASN A 108 2.85 -0.05 -3.30
N ALA A 109 2.03 -1.06 -3.62
CA ALA A 109 2.02 -1.69 -4.94
C ALA A 109 1.30 -0.81 -6.00
N ILE A 110 0.35 0.01 -5.53
CA ILE A 110 -0.32 1.11 -6.25
C ILE A 110 -0.20 2.35 -5.34
N PRO A 111 -0.16 3.60 -5.87
CA PRO A 111 0.06 4.79 -5.04
C PRO A 111 -0.88 4.90 -3.83
N ASP A 112 -0.33 5.22 -2.67
CA ASP A 112 -1.09 5.63 -1.48
C ASP A 112 -1.67 7.03 -1.71
N LEU A 113 -3.00 7.14 -1.73
CA LEU A 113 -3.68 8.40 -1.99
C LEU A 113 -3.44 9.45 -0.89
N ARG A 114 -2.98 9.05 0.30
CA ARG A 114 -2.63 9.93 1.42
C ARG A 114 -1.26 10.59 1.26
N ASN A 115 -0.44 10.14 0.30
CA ASN A 115 0.89 10.68 0.05
C ASN A 115 1.21 10.76 -1.45
N LEU A 116 0.47 11.61 -2.17
CA LEU A 116 0.71 11.87 -3.60
C LEU A 116 1.48 13.18 -3.82
N PRO A 117 2.24 13.30 -4.92
CA PRO A 117 2.73 14.59 -5.37
C PRO A 117 1.56 15.57 -5.62
N MET A 118 1.77 16.85 -5.31
CA MET A 118 0.73 17.89 -5.41
C MET A 118 0.05 17.97 -6.79
N ALA A 119 0.77 17.61 -7.86
CA ALA A 119 0.22 17.56 -9.21
C ALA A 119 -0.99 16.61 -9.33
N PHE A 120 -1.01 15.49 -8.61
CA PHE A 120 -2.11 14.54 -8.64
C PHE A 120 -3.36 15.10 -7.95
N TYR A 121 -3.20 15.76 -6.80
CA TYR A 121 -4.31 16.45 -6.13
C TYR A 121 -4.90 17.57 -7.00
N LYS A 122 -4.04 18.37 -7.65
CA LYS A 122 -4.47 19.46 -8.55
C LYS A 122 -5.19 18.98 -9.81
N ASN A 123 -4.94 17.74 -10.25
CA ASN A 123 -5.53 17.15 -11.46
C ASN A 123 -6.52 16.04 -11.12
N TRP A 124 -7.16 16.10 -9.95
CA TRP A 124 -8.04 15.06 -9.44
C TRP A 124 -9.12 14.65 -10.44
N ASP A 125 -9.89 15.61 -10.98
CA ASP A 125 -10.96 15.34 -11.93
C ASP A 125 -10.44 14.71 -13.23
N ALA A 126 -9.32 15.21 -13.75
CA ALA A 126 -8.74 14.67 -14.98
C ALA A 126 -8.30 13.21 -14.80
N ILE A 127 -7.82 12.85 -13.61
CA ILE A 127 -7.38 11.49 -13.30
C ILE A 127 -8.57 10.57 -12.97
N VAL A 128 -9.40 10.97 -12.00
CA VAL A 128 -10.45 10.13 -11.43
C VAL A 128 -11.71 10.12 -12.30
N ARG A 129 -12.05 11.23 -12.97
CA ARG A 129 -13.25 11.29 -13.81
C ARG A 129 -12.90 11.04 -15.27
N ASP A 130 -11.93 11.77 -15.80
CA ASP A 130 -11.65 11.80 -17.24
C ASP A 130 -10.69 10.68 -17.69
N GLY A 131 -10.09 9.94 -16.75
CA GLY A 131 -9.28 8.78 -17.06
C GLY A 131 -7.92 9.11 -17.69
N MET A 132 -7.32 10.26 -17.34
CA MET A 132 -5.98 10.66 -17.79
C MET A 132 -4.92 9.56 -17.57
N MET A 133 -5.11 8.72 -16.55
CA MET A 133 -4.20 7.63 -16.18
C MET A 133 -4.67 6.23 -16.63
N ALA A 134 -5.64 6.14 -17.55
CA ALA A 134 -6.19 4.87 -18.01
C ALA A 134 -5.15 3.93 -18.62
N LYS A 135 -4.16 4.47 -19.35
CA LYS A 135 -3.05 3.69 -19.91
C LYS A 135 -2.12 3.09 -18.84
N ALA A 136 -2.10 3.67 -17.65
CA ALA A 136 -1.36 3.18 -16.48
C ALA A 136 -2.23 2.28 -15.58
N GLY A 137 -3.49 2.00 -15.96
CA GLY A 137 -4.39 1.12 -15.22
C GLY A 137 -5.36 1.82 -14.27
N MET A 138 -5.33 3.15 -14.14
CA MET A 138 -6.30 3.90 -13.34
C MET A 138 -7.51 4.32 -14.18
N ALA A 139 -8.66 3.68 -13.93
CA ALA A 139 -9.88 3.94 -14.68
C ALA A 139 -10.43 5.35 -14.46
N GLY A 140 -11.08 5.90 -15.48
CA GLY A 140 -11.93 7.09 -15.36
C GLY A 140 -13.35 6.69 -14.93
N PHE A 141 -13.87 7.35 -13.91
CA PHE A 141 -15.16 7.05 -13.29
C PHE A 141 -16.26 8.06 -13.66
N GLY A 142 -15.99 8.99 -14.59
CA GLY A 142 -16.93 10.07 -14.93
C GLY A 142 -18.32 9.62 -15.41
N ALA A 143 -18.41 8.42 -16.00
CA ALA A 143 -19.67 7.80 -16.44
C ALA A 143 -20.43 7.07 -15.31
N THR A 144 -19.76 6.76 -14.20
CA THR A 144 -20.31 5.95 -13.09
C THR A 144 -20.56 6.79 -11.84
N LEU A 145 -19.71 7.79 -11.59
CA LEU A 145 -19.75 8.65 -10.42
C LEU A 145 -20.03 10.10 -10.80
N SER A 146 -20.93 10.75 -10.06
CA SER A 146 -21.17 12.18 -10.19
C SER A 146 -19.96 12.99 -9.71
N LYS A 147 -19.88 14.27 -10.11
CA LYS A 147 -18.80 15.14 -9.65
C LYS A 147 -18.81 15.28 -8.12
N ALA A 148 -19.99 15.43 -7.53
CA ALA A 148 -20.13 15.51 -6.07
C ALA A 148 -19.58 14.27 -5.36
N GLN A 149 -19.78 13.06 -5.92
CA GLN A 149 -19.22 11.84 -5.37
C GLN A 149 -17.69 11.82 -5.44
N THR A 150 -17.10 12.22 -6.58
CA THR A 150 -15.63 12.25 -6.72
C THR A 150 -14.98 13.37 -5.90
N ASP A 151 -15.66 14.50 -5.73
CA ASP A 151 -15.23 15.60 -4.83
C ASP A 151 -15.28 15.16 -3.37
N ALA A 152 -16.32 14.40 -2.97
CA ALA A 152 -16.41 13.82 -1.63
C ALA A 152 -15.27 12.81 -1.36
N VAL A 153 -14.89 11.99 -2.34
CA VAL A 153 -13.71 11.10 -2.22
C VAL A 153 -12.43 11.93 -2.05
N TYR A 154 -12.25 13.02 -2.81
CA TYR A 154 -11.12 13.91 -2.64
C TYR A 154 -11.03 14.46 -1.22
N ALA A 155 -12.15 14.97 -0.68
CA ALA A 155 -12.21 15.45 0.70
C ALA A 155 -11.88 14.36 1.73
N TYR A 156 -12.44 13.16 1.56
CA TYR A 156 -12.15 12.01 2.40
C TYR A 156 -10.65 11.64 2.38
N VAL A 157 -10.02 11.63 1.19
CA VAL A 157 -8.59 11.35 1.01
C VAL A 157 -7.74 12.39 1.73
N VAL A 158 -8.00 13.68 1.49
CA VAL A 158 -7.20 14.77 2.06
C VAL A 158 -7.30 14.79 3.59
N GLU A 159 -8.50 14.70 4.15
CA GLU A 159 -8.67 14.68 5.60
C GLU A 159 -8.05 13.41 6.22
N SER A 160 -8.21 12.24 5.59
CA SER A 160 -7.58 11.01 6.07
C SER A 160 -6.05 11.09 6.01
N ALA A 161 -5.48 11.83 5.05
CA ALA A 161 -4.05 12.07 4.98
C ALA A 161 -3.55 12.95 6.14
N TYR A 162 -4.31 14.00 6.51
CA TYR A 162 -4.02 14.81 7.69
C TYR A 162 -4.12 13.98 8.98
N ALA A 163 -5.20 13.21 9.14
CA ALA A 163 -5.39 12.35 10.31
C ALA A 163 -4.26 11.33 10.45
N HIS A 164 -3.87 10.68 9.34
CA HIS A 164 -2.78 9.72 9.32
C HIS A 164 -1.43 10.34 9.74
N ARG A 165 -1.11 11.55 9.28
CA ARG A 165 0.11 12.25 9.71
C ARG A 165 0.10 12.58 11.19
N ALA A 166 -1.03 13.04 11.72
CA ALA A 166 -1.18 13.32 13.15
C ALA A 166 -0.98 12.06 14.03
N GLU A 167 -1.37 10.88 13.53
CA GLU A 167 -1.10 9.61 14.22
C GLU A 167 0.39 9.22 14.21
N GLN A 168 1.14 9.65 13.20
CA GLN A 168 2.58 9.38 13.08
C GLN A 168 3.45 10.42 13.81
N GLU A 169 2.87 11.53 14.25
CA GLU A 169 3.60 12.52 15.04
C GLU A 169 4.06 11.93 16.38
N ASP A 170 5.29 12.25 16.76
CA ASP A 170 5.91 11.78 18.00
C ASP A 170 5.41 12.58 19.21
N THR A 171 4.14 12.40 19.54
CA THR A 171 3.48 13.03 20.69
C THR A 171 3.50 12.13 21.92
N PHE A 172 3.41 12.70 23.12
CA PHE A 172 3.30 11.91 24.36
C PHE A 172 2.12 10.93 24.32
N ALA A 173 0.96 11.37 23.82
CA ALA A 173 -0.21 10.52 23.68
C ALA A 173 0.03 9.33 22.75
N ASN A 174 0.67 9.56 21.59
CA ASN A 174 1.01 8.50 20.65
C ASN A 174 2.04 7.53 21.22
N ARG A 175 3.04 8.01 21.99
CA ARG A 175 3.99 7.15 22.71
C ARG A 175 3.31 6.25 23.75
N VAL A 176 2.39 6.81 24.54
CA VAL A 176 1.62 6.04 25.53
C VAL A 176 0.76 4.99 24.84
N LYS A 177 0.03 5.36 23.77
CA LYS A 177 -0.77 4.43 22.95
C LYS A 177 0.09 3.29 22.40
N ALA A 178 1.25 3.60 21.82
CA ALA A 178 2.18 2.61 21.27
C ALA A 178 2.74 1.66 22.35
N PHE A 179 3.05 2.18 23.54
CA PHE A 179 3.50 1.37 24.67
C PHE A 179 2.45 0.33 25.08
N PHE A 180 1.18 0.73 25.21
CA PHE A 180 0.10 -0.20 25.56
C PHE A 180 -0.13 -1.24 24.47
N TYR A 181 -0.13 -0.85 23.20
CA TYR A 181 -0.24 -1.81 22.10
C TYR A 181 0.90 -2.82 22.09
N ARG A 182 2.14 -2.38 22.35
CA ARG A 182 3.29 -3.29 22.47
C ARG A 182 3.08 -4.32 23.58
N ILE A 183 2.62 -3.90 24.76
CA ILE A 183 2.31 -4.82 25.87
C ILE A 183 1.23 -5.83 25.45
N LEU A 184 0.15 -5.38 24.82
CA LEU A 184 -0.92 -6.27 24.36
C LEU A 184 -0.41 -7.31 23.36
N THR A 185 0.43 -6.90 22.41
CA THR A 185 1.05 -7.82 21.45
C THR A 185 1.96 -8.83 22.14
N GLU A 186 2.77 -8.41 23.13
CA GLU A 186 3.62 -9.32 23.91
C GLU A 186 2.79 -10.34 24.70
N ILE A 187 1.68 -9.91 25.32
CA ILE A 187 0.76 -10.80 26.02
C ILE A 187 0.11 -11.80 25.07
N PHE A 188 -0.38 -11.35 23.90
CA PHE A 188 -0.97 -12.24 22.90
C PHE A 188 0.03 -13.29 22.41
N ASN A 189 1.24 -12.86 22.04
CA ASN A 189 2.30 -13.78 21.60
C ASN A 189 2.68 -14.79 22.69
N PHE A 190 2.68 -14.39 23.96
CA PHE A 190 2.93 -15.29 25.08
C PHE A 190 1.86 -16.40 25.18
N PHE A 191 0.58 -16.05 25.04
CA PHE A 191 -0.50 -17.03 25.07
C PHE A 191 -0.55 -17.92 23.82
N ASP A 192 -0.29 -17.38 22.63
CA ASP A 192 -0.17 -18.19 21.41
C ASP A 192 0.98 -19.20 21.52
N ALA A 193 2.11 -18.81 22.11
CA ALA A 193 3.24 -19.71 22.34
C ALA A 193 2.96 -20.81 23.39
N LEU A 194 2.03 -20.59 24.31
CA LEU A 194 1.57 -21.62 25.26
C LEU A 194 0.54 -22.58 24.65
N ALA A 195 -0.13 -22.17 23.58
CA ALA A 195 -1.15 -22.96 22.88
C ALA A 195 -0.59 -23.82 21.73
N ALA A 196 0.66 -23.59 21.31
CA ALA A 196 1.39 -24.32 20.27
C ALA A 196 2.26 -25.44 20.85
#